data_AF-A0A4S4KYI3-F1
#
_entry.id   AF-A0A4S4KYI3-F1
#
_cell.length_a   1.000
_cell.length_b   1.000
_cell.length_c   1.000
_cell.angle_alpha   90.00
_cell.angle_beta   90.00
_cell.angle_gamma   90.00
#
_symmetry.space_group_name_H-M   'P 1'
#
loop_
_entity.id
_entity.type
_entity.pdbx_description
1 polymer ?
#
loop_
_entity_poly.entity_id
_entity_poly.type
_entity_poly.pdbx_seq_one_letter_code
_entity_poly.pdbx_strand_id
1 'polypeptide(L)'
;MEKADLETYQVQLSQVELALSTDPLNAELSSLKSELQELIELTKAAIAQQEAAASSSKSEGSRKANGASASSKSFVAGDDCLAKFSGDGQWYPARVASVGGASENRQYSVVFKGYNTTELVNASQIKALPSGYASPAPSSGVNKRKLTKAEEEEREKKKKKNEKKLEVKAAKAKEQTEKQVTWQKFAKKSEKKGIHIAGVAGTSIFKTPENPLGRVGVTGSGKGMTEVKLQGKHKFDPTADEAQ
;
A
#
# COMPACT_ATOMS: atom_id res chain seq x y z
N MET A 1 -21.57 3.01 5.61
CA MET A 1 -21.29 1.57 5.79
C MET A 1 -21.40 1.24 7.27
N GLU A 2 -20.72 1.98 8.14
CA GLU A 2 -20.68 1.77 9.59
C GLU A 2 -22.05 1.65 10.32
N LYS A 3 -23.11 2.33 9.86
CA LYS A 3 -24.47 2.17 10.43
C LYS A 3 -25.10 0.81 10.14
N ALA A 4 -24.90 0.27 8.93
CA ALA A 4 -25.40 -1.07 8.56
C ALA A 4 -24.60 -2.17 9.26
N ASP A 5 -23.30 -1.93 9.47
CA ASP A 5 -22.44 -2.84 10.23
C ASP A 5 -22.88 -2.90 11.70
N LEU A 6 -23.22 -1.75 12.30
CA LEU A 6 -23.78 -1.66 13.65
C LEU A 6 -25.07 -2.49 13.81
N GLU A 7 -26.02 -2.35 12.88
CA GLU A 7 -27.26 -3.15 12.90
C GLU A 7 -26.97 -4.65 12.82
N THR A 8 -26.00 -5.03 11.98
CA THR A 8 -25.57 -6.43 11.84
C THR A 8 -25.01 -6.99 13.15
N TYR A 9 -24.14 -6.24 13.83
CA TYR A 9 -23.57 -6.65 15.13
C TYR A 9 -24.64 -6.74 16.22
N GLN A 10 -25.65 -5.86 16.21
CA GLN A 10 -26.77 -5.96 17.16
C GLN A 10 -27.59 -7.24 16.96
N VAL A 11 -27.84 -7.63 15.71
CA VAL A 11 -28.55 -8.88 15.40
C VAL A 11 -27.73 -10.09 15.85
N GLN A 12 -26.41 -10.09 15.60
CA GLN A 12 -25.52 -11.15 16.07
C GLN A 12 -25.51 -11.26 17.60
N LEU A 13 -25.46 -10.13 18.30
CA LEU A 13 -25.53 -10.10 19.77
C LEU A 13 -26.85 -10.70 20.27
N SER A 14 -27.98 -10.35 19.66
CA SER A 14 -29.28 -10.93 20.05
C SER A 14 -29.33 -12.44 19.83
N GLN A 15 -28.71 -12.94 18.77
CA GLN A 15 -28.64 -14.38 18.48
C GLN A 15 -27.76 -15.10 19.53
N VAL A 16 -26.64 -14.50 19.92
CA VAL A 16 -25.76 -15.03 20.97
C VAL A 16 -26.43 -14.99 22.34
N GLU A 17 -27.17 -13.94 22.67
CA GLU A 17 -27.96 -13.86 23.91
C GLU A 17 -29.09 -14.90 23.97
N LEU A 18 -29.73 -15.17 22.83
CA LEU A 18 -30.71 -16.25 22.74
C LEU A 18 -30.06 -17.61 22.97
N ALA A 19 -28.89 -17.87 22.37
CA ALA A 19 -28.13 -19.10 22.58
C ALA A 19 -27.60 -19.24 24.02
N LEU A 20 -27.24 -18.14 24.67
CA LEU A 20 -26.90 -18.13 26.10
C LEU A 20 -28.12 -18.35 27.00
N SER A 21 -29.32 -17.98 26.54
CA SER A 21 -30.56 -18.25 27.27
C SER A 21 -30.94 -19.73 27.22
N THR A 22 -30.59 -20.42 26.13
CA THR A 22 -30.77 -21.88 26.02
C THR A 22 -29.67 -22.66 26.72
N ASP A 23 -28.42 -22.17 26.65
CA ASP A 23 -27.24 -22.84 27.23
C ASP A 23 -26.36 -21.85 28.05
N PRO A 24 -26.76 -21.51 29.29
CA PRO A 24 -26.08 -20.49 30.10
C PRO A 24 -24.65 -20.84 30.54
N LEU A 25 -24.25 -22.12 30.44
CA LEU A 25 -22.93 -22.60 30.87
C LEU A 25 -21.86 -22.54 29.78
N ASN A 26 -22.19 -22.06 28.57
CA ASN A 26 -21.22 -21.99 27.48
C ASN A 26 -20.32 -20.74 27.61
N ALA A 27 -19.07 -20.95 28.05
CA ALA A 27 -18.08 -19.90 28.24
C ALA A 27 -17.74 -19.14 26.93
N GLU A 28 -17.72 -19.85 25.78
CA GLU A 28 -17.40 -19.26 24.48
C GLU A 28 -18.44 -18.21 24.06
N LEU A 29 -19.73 -18.50 24.27
CA LEU A 29 -20.80 -17.55 23.94
C LEU A 29 -20.80 -16.35 24.88
N SER A 30 -20.37 -16.52 26.13
CA SER A 30 -20.22 -15.41 27.08
C SER A 30 -19.06 -14.48 26.68
N SER A 31 -17.94 -15.04 26.21
CA SER A 31 -16.84 -14.25 25.62
C SER A 31 -17.29 -13.51 24.37
N LEU A 32 -17.93 -14.22 23.43
CA LEU A 32 -18.42 -13.65 22.18
C LEU A 32 -19.43 -12.53 22.41
N LYS A 33 -20.31 -12.67 23.41
CA LYS A 33 -21.22 -11.61 23.84
C LYS A 33 -20.45 -10.36 24.27
N SER A 34 -19.44 -10.51 25.13
CA SER A 34 -18.61 -9.40 25.61
C SER A 34 -17.87 -8.70 24.46
N GLU A 35 -17.28 -9.48 23.55
CA GLU A 35 -16.57 -8.96 22.37
C GLU A 35 -17.52 -8.19 21.42
N LEU A 36 -18.72 -8.72 21.15
CA LEU A 36 -19.73 -8.04 20.33
C LEU A 36 -20.24 -6.75 21.00
N GLN A 37 -20.38 -6.73 22.32
CA GLN A 37 -20.75 -5.52 23.07
C GLN A 37 -19.69 -4.42 22.91
N GLU A 38 -18.41 -4.76 23.03
CA GLU A 38 -17.29 -3.82 22.84
C GLU A 38 -17.22 -3.31 21.39
N LEU A 39 -17.39 -4.20 20.40
CA LEU A 39 -17.42 -3.81 18.98
C LEU A 39 -18.56 -2.84 18.68
N ILE A 40 -19.75 -3.06 19.23
CA ILE A 40 -20.89 -2.16 19.06
C ILE A 40 -20.61 -0.80 19.70
N GLU A 41 -19.98 -0.77 20.88
CA GLU A 41 -19.62 0.48 21.56
C GLU A 41 -18.60 1.29 20.76
N LEU A 42 -17.52 0.66 20.31
CA LEU A 42 -16.50 1.29 19.47
C LEU A 42 -17.10 1.81 18.15
N THR A 43 -17.97 1.03 17.52
CA THR A 43 -18.63 1.43 16.27
C THR A 43 -19.58 2.61 16.49
N LYS A 44 -20.35 2.61 17.59
CA LYS A 44 -21.21 3.76 17.98
C LYS A 44 -20.37 5.01 18.21
N ALA A 45 -19.25 4.91 18.91
CA ALA A 45 -18.34 6.03 19.15
C ALA A 45 -17.75 6.58 17.85
N ALA A 46 -17.34 5.71 16.92
CA ALA A 46 -16.84 6.10 15.61
C ALA A 46 -17.91 6.85 14.77
N ILE A 47 -19.15 6.35 14.77
CA ILE A 47 -20.27 7.00 14.07
C ILE A 47 -20.56 8.38 14.68
N ALA A 48 -20.62 8.50 16.01
CA ALA A 48 -20.84 9.78 16.68
C ALA A 48 -19.73 10.80 16.36
N GLN A 49 -18.47 10.34 16.31
CA GLN A 49 -17.33 11.17 15.96
C GLN A 49 -17.36 11.62 14.49
N GLN A 50 -17.81 10.75 13.58
CA GLN A 50 -18.03 11.08 12.18
C GLN A 50 -19.20 12.05 11.98
N GLU A 51 -20.31 11.89 12.71
CA GLU A 51 -21.46 12.81 12.66
C GLU A 51 -21.14 14.19 13.23
N ALA A 52 -20.35 14.26 14.30
CA ALA A 52 -19.85 15.52 14.86
C ALA A 52 -18.92 16.25 13.88
N ALA A 53 -18.07 15.51 13.14
CA ALA A 53 -17.21 16.07 12.09
C ALA A 53 -18.01 16.50 10.83
N ALA A 54 -19.09 15.79 10.50
CA ALA A 54 -19.98 16.16 9.39
C ALA A 54 -20.81 17.41 9.71
N SER A 55 -21.16 17.64 10.98
CA SER A 55 -21.95 18.81 11.41
C SER A 55 -21.11 20.09 11.52
N SER A 56 -19.80 19.99 11.78
CA SER A 56 -18.89 21.15 11.82
C SER A 56 -18.41 21.63 10.44
N SER A 57 -18.67 20.87 9.36
CA SER A 57 -18.29 21.26 7.99
C SER A 57 -19.39 22.00 7.21
N LYS A 58 -20.56 22.23 7.81
CA LYS A 58 -21.69 22.93 7.16
C LYS A 58 -21.89 24.39 7.60
N SER A 59 -21.02 24.89 8.49
CA SER A 59 -21.07 26.26 8.99
C SER A 59 -19.69 26.92 9.05
N GLU A 60 -18.99 27.05 7.93
CA GLU A 60 -18.01 28.13 7.73
C GLU A 60 -17.94 28.51 6.23
N GLY A 61 -19.10 28.88 5.70
CA GLY A 61 -19.15 29.92 4.68
C GLY A 61 -18.90 31.27 5.37
N SER A 62 -17.86 31.98 4.94
CA SER A 62 -17.54 33.36 5.31
C SER A 62 -16.98 33.61 6.72
N ARG A 63 -15.67 33.38 6.89
CA ARG A 63 -14.81 34.29 7.69
C ARG A 63 -13.49 34.56 6.99
N LYS A 64 -13.47 35.70 6.31
CA LYS A 64 -12.26 36.46 6.01
C LYS A 64 -11.63 36.85 7.34
N ALA A 65 -10.48 36.27 7.68
CA ALA A 65 -9.59 36.81 8.69
C ALA A 65 -8.14 36.42 8.37
N ASN A 66 -7.42 37.44 7.93
CA ASN A 66 -5.97 37.54 7.97
C ASN A 66 -5.53 37.33 9.43
N GLY A 67 -4.63 36.39 9.72
CA GLY A 67 -4.15 36.20 11.09
C GLY A 67 -3.33 34.94 11.25
N ALA A 68 -2.01 35.11 11.22
CA ALA A 68 -1.05 34.09 11.64
C ALA A 68 -1.39 33.60 13.06
N SER A 69 -1.79 32.34 13.17
CA SER A 69 -1.74 31.62 14.43
C SER A 69 -1.19 30.23 14.16
N ALA A 70 0.00 29.98 14.71
CA ALA A 70 0.68 28.70 14.73
C ALA A 70 -0.03 27.76 15.72
N SER A 71 -1.28 27.41 15.40
CA SER A 71 -1.97 26.32 16.06
C SER A 71 -1.55 25.03 15.36
N SER A 72 -1.02 24.08 16.13
CA SER A 72 -0.53 22.77 15.72
C SER A 72 -1.60 21.97 14.98
N LYS A 73 -1.76 22.20 13.68
CA LYS A 73 -2.55 21.34 12.81
C LYS A 73 -1.86 19.99 12.70
N SER A 74 -2.60 18.92 12.96
CA SER A 74 -2.20 17.57 12.62
C SER A 74 -2.30 17.41 11.10
N PHE A 75 -1.20 17.03 10.46
CA PHE A 75 -1.18 16.75 9.02
C PHE A 75 -1.39 15.26 8.77
N VAL A 76 -1.97 14.93 7.62
CA VAL A 76 -2.12 13.56 7.13
C VAL A 76 -1.28 13.37 5.88
N ALA A 77 -0.92 12.11 5.57
CA ALA A 77 -0.26 11.76 4.33
C ALA A 77 -1.06 12.28 3.12
N GLY A 78 -0.41 13.05 2.27
CA GLY A 78 -1.00 13.69 1.10
C GLY A 78 -1.28 15.18 1.25
N ASP A 79 -1.26 15.74 2.46
CA ASP A 79 -1.52 17.15 2.70
C ASP A 79 -0.37 18.05 2.22
N ASP A 80 -0.73 19.24 1.72
CA ASP A 80 0.21 20.28 1.35
C ASP A 80 0.58 21.14 2.56
N CYS A 81 1.88 21.30 2.79
CA CYS A 81 2.43 22.01 3.94
C CYS A 81 3.64 22.87 3.55
N LEU A 82 4.06 23.75 4.46
CA LEU A 82 5.38 24.38 4.46
C LEU A 82 6.26 23.62 5.45
N ALA A 83 7.38 23.09 4.99
CA ALA A 83 8.34 22.39 5.85
C ALA A 83 9.66 23.16 5.91
N LYS A 84 10.33 23.13 7.07
CA LYS A 84 11.66 23.71 7.24
C LYS A 84 12.71 22.74 6.70
N PHE A 85 13.52 23.16 5.72
CA PHE A 85 14.61 22.36 5.15
C PHE A 85 15.84 22.41 6.06
N SER A 86 16.46 21.27 6.40
CA SER A 86 17.62 21.25 7.31
C SER A 86 18.88 21.88 6.71
N GLY A 87 19.00 22.00 5.38
CA GLY A 87 20.21 22.55 4.75
C GLY A 87 20.37 24.06 4.94
N ASP A 88 19.27 24.81 4.88
CA ASP A 88 19.28 26.28 4.95
C ASP A 88 18.33 26.86 6.03
N GLY A 89 17.49 26.02 6.63
CA GLY A 89 16.54 26.42 7.67
C GLY A 89 15.38 27.28 7.16
N GLN A 90 15.18 27.42 5.86
CA GLN A 90 14.05 28.12 5.26
C GLN A 90 12.84 27.20 5.08
N TRP A 91 11.68 27.84 4.93
CA TRP A 91 10.40 27.16 4.77
C TRP A 91 10.08 27.01 3.29
N TYR A 92 10.00 25.77 2.83
CA TYR A 92 9.66 25.45 1.45
C TYR A 92 8.33 24.69 1.38
N PRO A 93 7.58 24.88 0.28
CA PRO A 93 6.37 24.12 0.04
C PRO A 93 6.72 22.64 -0.12
N ALA A 94 6.02 21.79 0.61
CA ALA A 94 6.21 20.36 0.64
C ALA A 94 4.85 19.64 0.70
N ARG A 95 4.88 18.33 0.49
CA ARG A 95 3.73 17.43 0.66
C ARG A 95 4.09 16.35 1.64
N VAL A 96 3.20 16.06 2.59
CA VAL A 96 3.41 14.98 3.55
C VAL A 96 3.37 13.63 2.83
N ALA A 97 4.46 12.87 2.89
CA ALA A 97 4.55 11.51 2.38
C ALA A 97 3.94 10.51 3.37
N SER A 98 4.33 10.62 4.64
CA SER A 98 3.85 9.75 5.71
C SER A 98 3.93 10.45 7.06
N VAL A 99 3.07 10.02 7.99
CA VAL A 99 3.05 10.47 9.37
C VAL A 99 3.52 9.31 10.23
N GLY A 100 4.51 9.55 11.09
CA GLY A 100 5.08 8.58 12.00
C GLY A 100 5.23 9.12 13.43
N GLY A 101 5.65 8.25 14.33
CA GLY A 101 5.88 8.58 15.75
C GLY A 101 4.63 8.51 16.63
N ALA A 102 4.87 8.51 17.94
CA ALA A 102 3.83 8.53 18.98
C ALA A 102 3.14 9.90 19.05
N SER A 103 1.98 9.99 19.71
CA SER A 103 1.21 11.25 19.81
C SER A 103 2.02 12.41 20.40
N GLU A 104 3.01 12.13 21.24
CA GLU A 104 3.87 13.12 21.89
C GLU A 104 5.07 13.54 21.02
N ASN A 105 5.57 12.65 20.16
CA ASN A 105 6.72 12.88 19.27
C ASN A 105 6.33 12.59 17.83
N ARG A 106 5.37 13.36 17.30
CA ARG A 106 4.90 13.17 15.93
C ARG A 106 5.92 13.70 14.93
N GLN A 107 6.35 12.78 14.06
CA GLN A 107 7.31 13.01 12.99
C GLN A 107 6.62 12.90 11.63
N TYR A 108 6.97 13.78 10.71
CA TYR A 108 6.40 13.84 9.38
C TYR A 108 7.51 13.60 8.35
N SER A 109 7.33 12.63 7.47
CA SER A 109 8.15 12.53 6.26
C SER A 109 7.52 13.42 5.19
N VAL A 110 8.25 14.42 4.71
CA VAL A 110 7.77 15.40 3.72
C VAL A 110 8.62 15.35 2.46
N VAL A 111 7.98 15.55 1.30
CA VAL A 111 8.65 15.70 0.00
C VAL A 111 8.50 17.14 -0.46
N PHE A 112 9.61 17.83 -0.71
CA PHE A 112 9.58 19.22 -1.15
C PHE A 112 9.01 19.36 -2.57
N LYS A 113 8.25 20.41 -2.84
CA LYS A 113 7.74 20.68 -4.19
C LYS A 113 8.87 21.28 -5.03
N GLY A 114 9.15 20.66 -6.18
CA GLY A 114 10.24 21.05 -7.08
C GLY A 114 11.56 20.30 -6.85
N TYR A 115 11.70 19.64 -5.70
CA TYR A 115 12.86 18.82 -5.36
C TYR A 115 12.35 17.45 -4.92
N ASN A 116 12.76 16.34 -5.54
CA ASN A 116 12.34 15.00 -5.12
C ASN A 116 13.05 14.52 -3.83
N THR A 117 13.40 15.45 -2.94
CA THR A 117 14.10 15.21 -1.68
C THR A 117 13.07 14.98 -0.58
N THR A 118 13.23 13.87 0.15
CA THR A 118 12.44 13.51 1.32
C THR A 118 13.18 13.88 2.59
N GLU A 119 12.52 14.56 3.52
CA GLU A 119 13.09 14.92 4.82
C GLU A 119 12.13 14.56 5.95
N LEU A 120 12.69 14.25 7.11
CA LEU A 120 11.92 13.96 8.32
C LEU A 120 11.90 15.21 9.21
N VAL A 121 10.71 15.77 9.40
CA VAL A 121 10.50 17.01 10.14
C VAL A 121 9.55 16.79 11.31
N ASN A 122 9.78 17.49 12.42
CA ASN A 122 8.89 17.43 13.58
C ASN A 122 7.68 18.37 13.43
N ALA A 123 6.68 18.24 14.30
CA ALA A 123 5.52 19.14 14.34
C ALA A 123 5.88 20.65 14.40
N SER A 124 7.01 21.01 15.02
CA SER A 124 7.49 22.40 15.09
C SER A 124 8.08 22.93 13.77
N GLN A 125 8.42 22.03 12.84
CA GLN A 125 9.08 22.31 11.56
C GLN A 125 8.13 22.16 10.36
N ILE A 126 6.84 22.00 10.61
CA ILE A 126 5.79 21.91 9.60
C ILE A 126 4.69 22.94 9.88
N LYS A 127 4.22 23.61 8.82
CA LYS A 127 3.19 24.66 8.89
C LYS A 127 2.17 24.42 7.78
N ALA A 128 0.93 24.84 8.01
CA ALA A 128 -0.09 24.73 6.98
C ALA A 128 0.26 25.68 5.82
N LEU A 129 0.13 25.19 4.60
CA LEU A 129 0.30 26.03 3.42
C LEU A 129 -0.91 26.96 3.33
N PRO A 130 -0.74 28.31 3.38
CA PRO A 130 -1.88 29.20 3.28
C PRO A 130 -2.54 29.05 1.91
N SER A 131 -3.86 29.17 1.84
CA SER A 131 -4.66 29.01 0.61
C SER A 131 -4.27 30.00 -0.51
N GLY A 132 -3.48 31.03 -0.22
CA GLY A 132 -2.94 31.99 -1.18
C GLY A 132 -1.41 31.93 -1.32
N TYR A 133 -0.76 30.85 -0.89
CA TYR A 133 0.70 30.71 -1.01
C TYR A 133 1.09 30.51 -2.47
N ALA A 134 1.33 31.63 -3.16
CA ALA A 134 2.10 31.63 -4.38
C ALA A 134 3.55 31.29 -3.99
N SER A 135 3.99 30.08 -4.34
CA SER A 135 5.38 29.69 -4.13
C SER A 135 6.30 30.75 -4.75
N PRO A 136 7.29 31.28 -4.02
CA PRO A 136 8.37 32.05 -4.62
C PRO A 136 9.32 31.08 -5.34
N ALA A 137 8.77 30.21 -6.19
CA ALA A 137 9.56 29.63 -7.27
C ALA A 137 9.89 30.77 -8.24
N PRO A 138 11.05 30.74 -8.93
CA PRO A 138 11.26 31.62 -10.07
C PRO A 138 10.05 31.49 -10.99
N SER A 139 9.33 32.60 -11.10
CA SER A 139 8.11 32.79 -11.87
C SER A 139 8.16 32.05 -13.21
N SER A 140 7.52 30.89 -13.28
CA SER A 140 6.62 30.58 -14.41
C SER A 140 5.35 31.39 -14.16
N GLY A 141 5.46 32.70 -14.35
CA GLY A 141 4.43 33.68 -14.03
C GLY A 141 3.24 33.48 -14.94
N VAL A 142 2.18 32.88 -14.41
CA VAL A 142 0.84 32.94 -15.03
C VAL A 142 0.25 34.30 -14.73
N ASN A 143 0.82 35.32 -15.36
CA ASN A 143 0.06 36.49 -15.75
C ASN A 143 -0.73 36.08 -16.99
N LYS A 144 -2.04 36.27 -16.96
CA LYS A 144 -2.97 36.10 -18.08
C LYS A 144 -2.34 36.58 -19.41
N ARG A 145 -1.82 35.65 -20.20
CA ARG A 145 -1.42 35.83 -21.60
C ARG A 145 -1.31 34.43 -22.20
N LYS A 146 -1.80 34.29 -23.43
CA LYS A 146 -2.18 33.04 -24.09
C LYS A 146 -1.14 31.93 -23.92
N LEU A 147 -1.59 30.76 -23.46
CA LEU A 147 -0.83 29.52 -23.40
C LEU A 147 -0.24 29.24 -24.80
N THR A 148 1.08 29.17 -24.92
CA THR A 148 1.73 28.84 -26.18
C THR A 148 1.64 27.33 -26.41
N LYS A 149 1.16 26.96 -27.59
CA LYS A 149 0.90 25.62 -28.13
C LYS A 149 2.03 24.58 -27.96
N ALA A 150 3.24 25.01 -27.60
CA ALA A 150 4.41 24.14 -27.43
C ALA A 150 4.49 23.43 -26.07
N GLU A 151 3.98 24.03 -24.99
CA GLU A 151 4.08 23.47 -23.63
C GLU A 151 2.98 22.43 -23.34
N GLU A 152 1.83 22.60 -23.99
CA GLU A 152 0.71 21.63 -23.95
C GLU A 152 1.09 20.34 -24.70
N GLU A 153 1.79 20.46 -25.83
CA GLU A 153 2.21 19.31 -26.66
C GLU A 153 3.27 18.43 -25.97
N GLU A 154 4.13 18.99 -25.12
CA GLU A 154 5.14 18.22 -24.37
C GLU A 154 4.52 17.44 -23.20
N ARG A 155 3.51 18.04 -22.53
CA ARG A 155 2.75 17.38 -21.46
C ARG A 155 1.85 16.28 -22.01
N GLU A 156 1.26 16.46 -23.19
CA GLU A 156 0.53 15.42 -23.91
C GLU A 156 1.45 14.29 -24.39
N LYS A 157 2.65 14.59 -24.92
CA LYS A 157 3.64 13.56 -25.30
C LYS A 157 4.08 12.71 -24.09
N LYS A 158 4.26 13.31 -22.91
CA LYS A 158 4.61 12.57 -21.66
C LYS A 158 3.44 11.72 -21.14
N LYS A 159 2.20 12.22 -21.18
CA LYS A 159 1.00 11.42 -20.82
C LYS A 159 0.78 10.27 -21.79
N LYS A 160 0.87 10.52 -23.10
CA LYS A 160 0.74 9.50 -24.16
C LYS A 160 1.82 8.42 -24.08
N LYS A 161 3.05 8.77 -23.64
CA LYS A 161 4.13 7.79 -23.40
C LYS A 161 3.90 6.93 -22.16
N ASN A 162 3.28 7.46 -21.10
CA ASN A 162 2.93 6.71 -19.89
C ASN A 162 1.72 5.80 -20.12
N GLU A 163 0.70 6.29 -20.82
CA GLU A 163 -0.50 5.53 -21.19
C GLU A 163 -0.15 4.37 -22.13
N LYS A 164 0.66 4.62 -23.17
CA LYS A 164 1.16 3.57 -24.07
C LYS A 164 2.01 2.53 -23.35
N LYS A 165 2.76 2.91 -22.30
CA LYS A 165 3.50 1.94 -21.46
C LYS A 165 2.58 1.08 -20.60
N LEU A 166 1.48 1.64 -20.10
CA LEU A 166 0.50 0.91 -19.29
C LEU A 166 -0.30 -0.06 -20.15
N GLU A 167 -0.68 0.33 -21.37
CA GLU A 167 -1.37 -0.54 -22.32
C GLU A 167 -0.48 -1.72 -22.79
N VAL A 168 0.80 -1.46 -23.10
CA VAL A 168 1.74 -2.54 -23.46
C VAL A 168 1.98 -3.50 -22.29
N LYS A 169 2.03 -2.98 -21.05
CA LYS A 169 2.16 -3.83 -19.85
C LYS A 169 0.89 -4.65 -19.60
N ALA A 170 -0.29 -4.08 -19.81
CA ALA A 170 -1.57 -4.77 -19.69
C ALA A 170 -1.74 -5.84 -20.77
N ALA A 171 -1.34 -5.58 -22.03
CA ALA A 171 -1.35 -6.56 -23.11
C ALA A 171 -0.40 -7.73 -22.80
N LYS A 172 0.81 -7.44 -22.30
CA LYS A 172 1.75 -8.49 -21.89
C LYS A 172 1.25 -9.30 -20.69
N ALA A 173 0.53 -8.68 -19.75
CA ALA A 173 -0.09 -9.39 -18.64
C ALA A 173 -1.22 -10.33 -19.12
N LYS A 174 -2.06 -9.87 -20.06
CA LYS A 174 -3.12 -10.71 -20.66
C LYS A 174 -2.54 -11.91 -21.40
N GLU A 175 -1.49 -11.71 -22.21
CA GLU A 175 -0.80 -12.81 -22.91
C GLU A 175 -0.19 -13.84 -21.93
N GLN A 176 0.33 -13.40 -20.78
CA GLN A 176 0.81 -14.31 -19.73
C GLN A 176 -0.33 -15.10 -19.09
N THR A 177 -1.48 -14.46 -18.82
CA THR A 177 -2.65 -15.18 -18.29
C THR A 177 -3.20 -16.21 -19.27
N GLU A 178 -3.22 -15.90 -20.57
CA GLU A 178 -3.64 -16.86 -21.61
C GLU A 178 -2.68 -18.06 -21.69
N LYS A 179 -1.38 -17.82 -21.56
CA LYS A 179 -0.36 -18.90 -21.46
C LYS A 179 -0.59 -19.76 -20.21
N GLN A 180 -0.87 -19.16 -19.05
CA GLN A 180 -1.20 -19.94 -17.85
C GLN A 180 -2.48 -20.77 -18.02
N VAL A 181 -3.54 -20.19 -18.60
CA VAL A 181 -4.82 -20.90 -18.84
C VAL A 181 -4.63 -22.05 -19.83
N THR A 182 -3.84 -21.85 -20.89
CA THR A 182 -3.51 -22.92 -21.85
C THR A 182 -2.68 -24.03 -21.22
N TRP A 183 -1.71 -23.69 -20.36
CA TRP A 183 -0.97 -24.69 -19.56
C TRP A 183 -1.86 -25.45 -18.58
N GLN A 184 -2.77 -24.78 -17.88
CA GLN A 184 -3.72 -25.45 -16.98
C GLN A 184 -4.68 -26.37 -17.74
N LYS A 185 -5.12 -25.98 -18.95
CA LYS A 185 -5.94 -26.85 -19.82
C LYS A 185 -5.16 -28.08 -20.28
N PHE A 186 -3.87 -27.94 -20.57
CA PHE A 186 -2.99 -29.06 -20.90
C PHE A 186 -2.82 -30.01 -19.70
N ALA A 187 -2.54 -29.50 -18.52
CA ALA A 187 -2.41 -30.29 -17.29
C ALA A 187 -3.70 -31.04 -16.93
N LYS A 188 -4.87 -30.39 -17.00
CA LYS A 188 -6.17 -31.05 -16.75
C LYS A 188 -6.49 -32.13 -17.80
N LYS A 189 -6.05 -31.94 -19.05
CA LYS A 189 -6.26 -32.92 -20.12
C LYS A 189 -5.36 -34.15 -19.99
N SER A 190 -4.16 -34.01 -19.44
CA SER A 190 -3.29 -35.16 -19.12
C SER A 190 -3.82 -35.96 -17.95
N GLU A 191 -4.40 -35.31 -16.94
CA GLU A 191 -5.02 -35.96 -15.78
C GLU A 191 -6.21 -36.84 -16.20
N LYS A 192 -7.08 -36.32 -17.09
CA LYS A 192 -8.22 -37.08 -17.64
C LYS A 192 -7.81 -38.26 -18.54
N LYS A 193 -6.59 -38.25 -19.08
CA LYS A 193 -6.02 -39.37 -19.86
C LYS A 193 -5.18 -40.34 -19.02
N GLY A 194 -5.07 -40.13 -17.71
CA GLY A 194 -4.29 -40.99 -16.80
C GLY A 194 -2.77 -40.89 -16.99
N ILE A 195 -2.28 -39.86 -17.71
CA ILE A 195 -0.85 -39.66 -17.94
C ILE A 195 -0.36 -38.64 -16.91
N HIS A 196 0.34 -39.11 -15.89
CA HIS A 196 0.89 -38.27 -14.83
C HIS A 196 2.09 -37.46 -15.35
N ILE A 197 1.95 -36.14 -15.44
CA ILE A 197 3.04 -35.21 -15.77
C ILE A 197 3.86 -34.94 -14.51
N ALA A 198 5.15 -35.29 -14.55
CA ALA A 198 6.09 -35.06 -13.46
C ALA A 198 6.17 -33.55 -13.12
N GLY A 199 5.93 -33.21 -11.85
CA GLY A 199 6.01 -31.84 -11.32
C GLY A 199 4.66 -31.19 -10.96
N VAL A 200 3.52 -31.63 -11.52
CA VAL A 200 2.20 -31.02 -11.24
C VAL A 200 1.43 -31.78 -10.15
N ALA A 201 1.54 -33.10 -10.10
CA ALA A 201 0.76 -33.94 -9.19
C ALA A 201 1.28 -33.99 -7.72
N GLY A 202 2.37 -33.28 -7.38
CA GLY A 202 2.93 -33.25 -6.02
C GLY A 202 3.48 -34.60 -5.49
N THR A 203 3.25 -35.70 -6.19
CA THR A 203 3.85 -37.00 -5.92
C THR A 203 5.26 -37.00 -6.51
N SER A 204 6.24 -36.66 -5.65
CA SER A 204 7.66 -36.79 -5.98
C SER A 204 7.94 -38.21 -6.50
N ILE A 205 8.72 -38.32 -7.57
CA ILE A 205 9.29 -39.59 -8.08
C ILE A 205 10.14 -40.32 -7.00
N PHE A 206 10.49 -39.62 -5.91
CA PHE A 206 11.19 -40.14 -4.75
C PHE A 206 10.29 -40.33 -3.51
N LYS A 207 8.96 -40.24 -3.63
CA LYS A 207 8.06 -40.50 -2.51
C LYS A 207 8.11 -41.99 -2.16
N THR A 208 8.61 -42.31 -0.97
CA THR A 208 8.71 -43.67 -0.46
C THR A 208 7.31 -44.29 -0.40
N PRO A 209 7.05 -45.44 -1.05
CA PRO A 209 5.79 -46.14 -0.86
C PRO A 209 5.67 -46.60 0.60
N GLU A 210 4.48 -46.53 1.19
CA GLU A 210 4.13 -47.00 2.55
C GLU A 210 4.27 -48.53 2.74
N ASN A 211 4.91 -49.23 1.80
CA ASN A 211 5.21 -50.65 1.91
C ASN A 211 6.64 -50.83 2.46
N PRO A 212 6.84 -51.47 3.62
CA PRO A 212 8.13 -51.58 4.30
C PRO A 212 9.21 -52.37 3.52
N LEU A 213 8.85 -52.99 2.38
CA LEU A 213 9.77 -53.69 1.47
C LEU A 213 9.97 -52.97 0.12
N GLY A 214 9.38 -51.80 -0.07
CA GLY A 214 9.45 -51.05 -1.33
C GLY A 214 10.81 -50.40 -1.58
N ARG A 215 11.65 -50.98 -2.43
CA ARG A 215 12.88 -50.33 -2.90
C ARG A 215 12.55 -49.13 -3.80
N VAL A 216 12.97 -47.94 -3.39
CA VAL A 216 12.99 -46.73 -4.22
C VAL A 216 14.44 -46.45 -4.63
N GLY A 217 14.71 -46.41 -5.93
CA GLY A 217 16.00 -46.04 -6.47
C GLY A 217 15.96 -45.99 -7.99
N VAL A 218 16.45 -44.90 -8.57
CA VAL A 218 16.81 -44.84 -9.99
C VAL A 218 18.05 -45.72 -10.18
N THR A 219 17.86 -47.03 -10.29
CA THR A 219 18.93 -47.94 -10.65
C THR A 219 19.09 -47.91 -12.17
N GLY A 220 20.11 -47.21 -12.69
CA GLY A 220 20.46 -47.31 -14.10
C GLY A 220 21.22 -46.14 -14.73
N SER A 221 21.28 -44.96 -14.11
CA SER A 221 22.10 -43.86 -14.65
C SER A 221 23.37 -43.74 -13.83
N GLY A 222 24.45 -44.39 -14.27
CA GLY A 222 25.78 -44.41 -13.64
C GLY A 222 26.51 -43.07 -13.61
N LYS A 223 25.79 -41.96 -13.44
CA LYS A 223 26.36 -40.62 -13.24
C LYS A 223 25.91 -40.13 -11.87
N GLY A 224 26.85 -40.02 -10.94
CA GLY A 224 26.60 -39.44 -9.62
C GLY A 224 26.13 -37.98 -9.72
N MET A 225 25.49 -37.51 -8.64
CA MET A 225 25.04 -36.12 -8.45
C MET A 225 26.20 -35.15 -8.73
N THR A 226 26.08 -34.27 -9.73
CA THR A 226 27.09 -33.26 -10.02
C THR A 226 27.10 -32.21 -8.91
N GLU A 227 28.26 -31.97 -8.31
CA GLU A 227 28.43 -30.97 -7.26
C GLU A 227 28.12 -29.57 -7.82
N VAL A 228 27.18 -28.88 -7.16
CA VAL A 228 26.75 -27.53 -7.57
C VAL A 228 27.84 -26.54 -7.18
N LYS A 229 28.63 -26.13 -8.17
CA LYS A 229 29.63 -25.06 -8.00
C LYS A 229 28.89 -23.72 -7.87
N LEU A 230 28.69 -23.24 -6.65
CA LEU A 230 28.17 -21.91 -6.39
C LEU A 230 29.14 -20.88 -6.98
N GLN A 231 28.65 -20.02 -7.88
CA GLN A 231 29.48 -18.96 -8.45
C GLN A 231 29.89 -17.97 -7.35
N GLY A 232 31.20 -17.74 -7.24
CA GLY A 232 31.76 -16.78 -6.29
C GLY A 232 31.25 -15.37 -6.57
N LYS A 233 30.99 -14.60 -5.51
CA LYS A 233 30.57 -13.20 -5.60
C LYS A 233 31.70 -12.39 -6.25
N HIS A 234 31.38 -11.58 -7.27
CA HIS A 234 32.32 -10.63 -7.85
C HIS A 234 32.85 -9.67 -6.78
N LYS A 235 34.18 -9.66 -6.58
CA LYS A 235 34.88 -8.60 -5.85
C LYS A 235 35.29 -7.54 -6.86
N PHE A 236 34.86 -6.31 -6.64
CA PHE A 236 35.25 -5.15 -7.44
C PHE A 236 36.52 -4.56 -6.79
N ASP A 237 37.63 -4.53 -7.54
CA ASP A 237 38.86 -3.84 -7.15
C ASP A 237 38.81 -2.41 -7.73
N PRO A 238 38.76 -1.36 -6.90
CA PRO A 238 38.62 0.02 -7.35
C PRO A 238 39.92 0.65 -7.90
N THR A 239 41.02 -0.10 -8.02
CA THR A 239 42.35 0.48 -8.34
C THR A 239 42.73 0.42 -9.83
N ALA A 240 41.79 0.09 -10.72
CA ALA A 240 42.09 -0.07 -12.15
C ALA A 240 41.71 1.13 -13.04
N ASP A 241 41.24 2.23 -12.46
CA ASP A 241 40.82 3.45 -13.20
C ASP A 241 41.65 4.68 -12.81
N GLU A 242 42.99 4.54 -12.77
CA GLU A 242 43.90 5.69 -12.78
C GLU A 242 45.18 5.33 -13.54
N ALA A 243 45.06 5.15 -14.85
CA ALA A 243 46.17 5.28 -15.80
C ALA A 243 45.62 5.28 -17.24
N GLN A 244 45.01 6.40 -17.65
CA GLN A 244 45.09 6.90 -19.03
C GLN A 244 45.17 8.41 -19.03
#